data_AF-A0A1H9JFB6-F1
#
_entry.id   AF-A0A1H9JFB6-F1
#
_cell.length_a   1.000
_cell.length_b   1.000
_cell.length_c   1.000
_cell.angle_alpha   90.00
_cell.angle_beta   90.00
_cell.angle_gamma   90.00
#
_symmetry.space_group_name_H-M   'P 1'
#
loop_
_entity.id
_entity.type
_entity.pdbx_description
1 polymer ?
#
loop_
_entity_poly.entity_id
_entity_poly.type
_entity_poly.pdbx_seq_one_letter_code
_entity_poly.pdbx_strand_id
1 'polypeptide(L)'
;MSGNENAVRREFTGDVRVGGEETEPVELRGAEDVYVSAEAVSGRLTLSDPEHVFTDVPTGDEPLDSDAVRTVLTGDLDDGYVDRVDGDVLVTGAEDVFVEYGAAETLSTVGAEQVFHDDAAAPTRSPEDYEVSVSGWQRTRDVRDPRDGVSIRGGRNELTVTDARHDLTVYVAGWGNEIRIEGQAVEVTVYFVGRDNRVSVGPYVTATTGAESGFDNDLESDPLPPEALVEQTEAEAYEGNLFGRHKVTYQEPASDREWCPNCGESADAVITRKQRDAFFLFGKPIRTYDSGDGAFECEHCTPVAVGPVELSPEERKRILG
;
A
#
# COMPACT_ATOMS: atom_id res chain seq x y z
N MET A 1 -31.67 28.76 -9.46
CA MET A 1 -32.55 27.60 -9.68
C MET A 1 -32.54 27.31 -11.17
N SER A 2 -31.48 26.63 -11.61
CA SER A 2 -31.42 25.90 -12.88
C SER A 2 -31.61 24.42 -12.57
N GLY A 3 -32.14 23.65 -13.51
CA GLY A 3 -32.44 22.23 -13.31
C GLY A 3 -33.85 21.87 -13.76
N ASN A 4 -34.01 20.62 -14.20
CA ASN A 4 -35.28 20.09 -14.67
C ASN A 4 -36.34 20.05 -13.55
N GLU A 5 -37.36 20.91 -13.64
CA GLU A 5 -38.47 20.96 -12.69
C GLU A 5 -39.29 19.65 -12.64
N ASN A 6 -39.16 18.79 -13.65
CA ASN A 6 -39.84 17.49 -13.73
C ASN A 6 -38.97 16.31 -13.26
N ALA A 7 -37.75 16.56 -12.79
CA ALA A 7 -36.90 15.50 -12.26
C ALA A 7 -37.53 14.86 -11.01
N VAL A 8 -37.40 13.54 -10.90
CA VAL A 8 -37.82 12.81 -9.70
C VAL A 8 -36.84 13.13 -8.58
N ARG A 9 -37.32 13.80 -7.53
CA ARG A 9 -36.52 14.13 -6.35
C ARG A 9 -36.72 13.10 -5.25
N ARG A 10 -35.62 12.60 -4.69
CA ARG A 10 -35.59 11.67 -3.55
C ARG A 10 -34.69 12.26 -2.47
N GLU A 11 -35.20 12.28 -1.23
CA GLU A 11 -34.48 12.80 -0.08
C GLU A 11 -34.00 11.65 0.81
N PHE A 12 -32.73 11.68 1.20
CA PHE A 12 -32.09 10.69 2.06
C PHE A 12 -31.40 11.37 3.26
N THR A 13 -30.96 10.53 4.21
CA THR A 13 -30.14 10.94 5.35
C THR A 13 -29.03 9.91 5.53
N GLY A 14 -27.80 10.39 5.75
CA GLY A 14 -26.59 9.57 5.82
C GLY A 14 -26.13 9.08 4.45
N ASP A 15 -25.41 7.96 4.41
CA ASP A 15 -24.85 7.39 3.19
C ASP A 15 -25.92 7.08 2.13
N VAL A 16 -25.63 7.44 0.87
CA VAL A 16 -26.47 7.12 -0.28
C VAL A 16 -25.69 6.36 -1.34
N ARG A 17 -26.34 5.37 -1.96
CA ARG A 17 -25.81 4.66 -3.12
C ARG A 17 -26.55 5.10 -4.38
N VAL A 18 -25.79 5.41 -5.42
CA VAL A 18 -26.28 5.74 -6.76
C VAL A 18 -25.95 4.58 -7.68
N GLY A 19 -26.95 4.00 -8.33
CA GLY A 19 -26.75 2.89 -9.28
C GLY A 19 -27.93 2.72 -10.24
N GLY A 20 -27.91 1.66 -11.04
CA GLY A 20 -28.84 1.43 -12.17
C GLY A 20 -30.35 1.29 -11.87
N GLU A 21 -30.80 1.57 -10.64
CA GLU A 21 -32.24 1.70 -10.34
C GLU A 21 -32.79 3.10 -10.66
N GLU A 22 -31.90 4.07 -10.87
CA GLU A 22 -32.27 5.46 -11.10
C GLU A 22 -32.49 5.77 -12.59
N THR A 23 -33.36 6.74 -12.87
CA THR A 23 -33.59 7.18 -14.25
C THR A 23 -32.55 8.23 -14.61
N GLU A 24 -31.67 7.90 -15.55
CA GLU A 24 -30.55 8.74 -15.98
C GLU A 24 -30.98 9.89 -16.91
N PRO A 25 -30.23 11.01 -16.96
CA PRO A 25 -29.10 11.36 -16.09
C PRO A 25 -29.47 11.55 -14.62
N VAL A 26 -28.57 11.13 -13.72
CA VAL A 26 -28.77 11.19 -12.26
C VAL A 26 -27.91 12.29 -11.66
N GLU A 27 -28.49 13.10 -10.78
CA GLU A 27 -27.76 14.07 -9.97
C GLU A 27 -27.68 13.61 -8.51
N LEU A 28 -26.46 13.55 -7.97
CA LEU A 28 -26.19 13.46 -6.54
C LEU A 28 -25.81 14.85 -6.03
N ARG A 29 -26.54 15.38 -5.06
CA ARG A 29 -26.38 16.77 -4.61
C ARG A 29 -26.19 16.88 -3.11
N GLY A 30 -25.05 17.48 -2.72
CA GLY A 30 -24.74 17.88 -1.35
C GLY A 30 -24.37 16.74 -0.42
N ALA A 31 -23.65 15.72 -0.93
CA ALA A 31 -22.95 14.75 -0.08
C ALA A 31 -21.61 15.36 0.36
N GLU A 32 -21.13 15.04 1.56
CA GLU A 32 -19.81 15.50 2.04
C GLU A 32 -18.71 14.87 1.18
N ASP A 33 -18.62 13.53 1.20
CA ASP A 33 -17.67 12.78 0.39
C ASP A 33 -18.37 11.98 -0.72
N VAL A 34 -17.81 11.93 -1.93
CA VAL A 34 -18.33 11.10 -3.02
C VAL A 34 -17.27 10.16 -3.58
N TYR A 35 -17.58 8.87 -3.56
CA TYR A 35 -16.71 7.80 -4.04
C TYR A 35 -17.28 7.20 -5.33
N VAL A 36 -16.53 7.31 -6.42
CA VAL A 36 -16.92 6.77 -7.73
C VAL A 36 -16.02 5.57 -8.06
N SER A 37 -16.60 4.37 -8.07
CA SER A 37 -15.86 3.13 -8.35
C SER A 37 -15.41 3.06 -9.82
N ALA A 38 -14.42 2.23 -10.10
CA ALA A 38 -14.08 1.86 -11.47
C ALA A 38 -15.31 1.26 -12.18
N GLU A 39 -15.48 1.57 -13.47
CA GLU A 39 -16.64 1.17 -14.27
C GLU A 39 -18.00 1.65 -13.73
N ALA A 40 -18.02 2.65 -12.83
CA ALA A 40 -19.24 3.12 -12.21
C ALA A 40 -20.19 3.85 -13.17
N VAL A 41 -19.66 4.53 -14.18
CA VAL A 41 -20.46 5.40 -15.06
C VAL A 41 -20.12 5.09 -16.52
N SER A 42 -21.06 4.48 -17.27
CA SER A 42 -20.83 4.25 -18.71
C SER A 42 -21.05 5.49 -19.57
N GLY A 43 -21.67 6.53 -19.02
CA GLY A 43 -21.79 7.85 -19.65
C GLY A 43 -20.71 8.84 -19.20
N ARG A 44 -21.07 10.11 -19.20
CA ARG A 44 -20.25 11.20 -18.65
C ARG A 44 -20.44 11.31 -17.15
N LEU A 45 -19.34 11.43 -16.41
CA LEU A 45 -19.32 11.94 -15.05
C LEU A 45 -19.01 13.44 -15.07
N THR A 46 -19.87 14.26 -14.46
CA THR A 46 -19.62 15.69 -14.25
C THR A 46 -19.61 16.00 -12.77
N LEU A 47 -18.56 16.67 -12.31
CA LEU A 47 -18.41 17.20 -10.96
C LEU A 47 -18.58 18.72 -11.04
N SER A 48 -19.53 19.27 -10.29
CA SER A 48 -19.86 20.69 -10.27
C SER A 48 -19.66 21.27 -8.88
N ASP A 49 -18.77 22.25 -8.80
CA ASP A 49 -18.36 22.97 -7.59
C ASP A 49 -17.98 22.05 -6.40
N PRO A 50 -17.13 21.01 -6.58
CA PRO A 50 -16.55 20.30 -5.43
C PRO A 50 -15.44 21.13 -4.76
N GLU A 51 -15.13 20.90 -3.48
CA GLU A 51 -13.93 21.51 -2.90
C GLU A 51 -12.67 20.84 -3.48
N HIS A 52 -12.52 19.53 -3.30
CA HIS A 52 -11.39 18.76 -3.82
C HIS A 52 -11.82 17.60 -4.70
N VAL A 53 -11.08 17.37 -5.78
CA VAL A 53 -11.22 16.19 -6.65
C VAL A 53 -9.91 15.42 -6.66
N PHE A 54 -9.98 14.14 -6.29
CA PHE A 54 -8.90 13.18 -6.36
C PHE A 54 -9.23 12.19 -7.47
N THR A 55 -8.42 12.14 -8.53
CA THR A 55 -8.79 11.33 -9.69
C THR A 55 -7.61 10.79 -10.48
N ASP A 56 -7.73 9.53 -10.88
CA ASP A 56 -6.86 8.88 -11.86
C ASP A 56 -7.41 8.99 -13.29
N VAL A 57 -8.51 9.73 -13.50
CA VAL A 57 -9.14 9.94 -14.79
C VAL A 57 -8.85 11.36 -15.27
N PRO A 58 -8.32 11.55 -16.49
CA PRO A 58 -8.14 12.88 -17.05
C PRO A 58 -9.47 13.65 -17.09
N THR A 59 -9.46 14.88 -16.61
CA THR A 59 -10.66 15.73 -16.55
C THR A 59 -10.65 16.82 -17.62
N GLY A 60 -11.84 17.09 -18.19
CA GLY A 60 -12.14 18.30 -18.95
C GLY A 60 -13.01 19.28 -18.17
N ASP A 61 -13.53 20.31 -18.85
CA ASP A 61 -14.32 21.40 -18.26
C ASP A 61 -15.73 21.54 -18.88
N GLU A 62 -16.25 20.48 -19.51
CA GLU A 62 -17.54 20.54 -20.19
C GLU A 62 -18.70 20.23 -19.23
N PRO A 63 -19.54 21.22 -18.86
CA PRO A 63 -20.64 20.99 -17.94
C PRO A 63 -21.70 20.08 -18.57
N LEU A 64 -22.34 19.25 -17.75
CA LEU A 64 -23.57 18.56 -18.09
C LEU A 64 -24.75 19.54 -18.01
N ASP A 65 -25.68 19.45 -18.96
CA ASP A 65 -26.91 20.24 -18.94
C ASP A 65 -27.80 19.83 -17.76
N SER A 66 -27.90 20.68 -16.74
CA SER A 66 -28.73 20.42 -15.56
C SER A 66 -30.21 20.23 -15.88
N ASP A 67 -30.68 20.73 -17.03
CA ASP A 67 -32.06 20.56 -17.48
C ASP A 67 -32.29 19.16 -18.10
N ALA A 68 -31.23 18.39 -18.37
CA ALA A 68 -31.31 17.00 -18.82
C ALA A 68 -31.50 16.00 -17.66
N VAL A 69 -31.16 16.39 -16.43
CA VAL A 69 -31.27 15.53 -15.23
C VAL A 69 -32.69 15.02 -15.06
N ARG A 70 -32.84 13.72 -14.80
CA ARG A 70 -34.14 13.06 -14.60
C ARG A 70 -34.37 12.58 -13.18
N THR A 71 -33.31 12.33 -12.42
CA THR A 71 -33.37 11.93 -11.01
C THR A 71 -32.43 12.79 -10.19
N VAL A 72 -32.88 13.28 -9.04
CA VAL A 72 -32.06 14.03 -8.07
C VAL A 72 -32.09 13.33 -6.72
N LEU A 73 -30.93 12.90 -6.25
CA LEU A 73 -30.68 12.36 -4.92
C LEU A 73 -30.06 13.45 -4.06
N THR A 74 -30.66 13.76 -2.92
CA THR A 74 -30.30 14.92 -2.08
C THR A 74 -30.77 14.71 -0.65
N GLY A 75 -30.52 15.65 0.26
CA GLY A 75 -30.95 15.59 1.65
C GLY A 75 -29.84 16.05 2.59
N ASP A 76 -29.74 15.37 3.73
CA ASP A 76 -28.68 15.52 4.74
C ASP A 76 -27.73 14.33 4.59
N LEU A 77 -26.88 14.39 3.57
CA LEU A 77 -26.10 13.26 3.09
C LEU A 77 -24.68 13.32 3.66
N ASP A 78 -24.25 12.20 4.25
CA ASP A 78 -22.85 12.02 4.67
C ASP A 78 -22.03 11.63 3.42
N ASP A 79 -22.02 10.34 3.07
CA ASP A 79 -21.28 9.82 1.92
C ASP A 79 -22.16 9.50 0.69
N GLY A 80 -21.61 9.71 -0.50
CA GLY A 80 -22.14 9.25 -1.78
C GLY A 80 -21.32 8.14 -2.39
N TYR A 81 -21.94 7.00 -2.74
CA TYR A 81 -21.26 5.90 -3.44
C TYR A 81 -21.90 5.71 -4.82
N VAL A 82 -21.16 6.04 -5.88
CA VAL A 82 -21.62 5.87 -7.27
C VAL A 82 -21.08 4.56 -7.80
N ASP A 83 -21.98 3.63 -8.14
CA ASP A 83 -21.67 2.28 -8.60
C ASP A 83 -22.65 1.87 -9.73
N ARG A 84 -22.14 1.54 -10.91
CA ARG A 84 -22.88 0.94 -12.05
C ARG A 84 -24.14 1.72 -12.46
N VAL A 85 -23.96 2.90 -13.02
CA VAL A 85 -24.96 3.75 -13.69
C VAL A 85 -24.74 3.66 -15.21
N ASP A 86 -25.80 3.33 -15.96
CA ASP A 86 -25.75 3.08 -17.42
C ASP A 86 -25.67 4.39 -18.25
N GLY A 87 -25.83 5.55 -17.60
CA GLY A 87 -25.91 6.86 -18.24
C GLY A 87 -25.08 7.92 -17.52
N ASP A 88 -25.41 9.19 -17.75
CA ASP A 88 -24.63 10.30 -17.21
C ASP A 88 -24.93 10.54 -15.72
N VAL A 89 -23.90 10.95 -14.98
CA VAL A 89 -23.96 11.31 -13.56
C VAL A 89 -23.45 12.73 -13.35
N LEU A 90 -24.20 13.52 -12.58
CA LEU A 90 -23.81 14.84 -12.10
C LEU A 90 -23.65 14.80 -10.58
N VAL A 91 -22.48 15.16 -10.08
CA VAL A 91 -22.23 15.36 -8.64
C VAL A 91 -22.13 16.87 -8.41
N THR A 92 -22.98 17.41 -7.54
CA THR A 92 -23.06 18.87 -7.29
C THR A 92 -22.79 19.18 -5.82
N GLY A 93 -21.81 20.04 -5.57
CA GLY A 93 -21.52 20.60 -4.25
C GLY A 93 -21.11 19.54 -3.23
N ALA A 94 -20.20 18.65 -3.63
CA ALA A 94 -19.53 17.74 -2.71
C ALA A 94 -18.31 18.43 -2.08
N GLU A 95 -17.90 18.05 -0.88
CA GLU A 95 -16.63 18.53 -0.33
C GLU A 95 -15.49 17.82 -1.07
N ASP A 96 -15.34 16.51 -0.87
CA ASP A 96 -14.29 15.72 -1.53
C ASP A 96 -14.91 14.69 -2.50
N VAL A 97 -14.31 14.55 -3.69
CA VAL A 97 -14.69 13.52 -4.67
C VAL A 97 -13.50 12.64 -5.01
N PHE A 98 -13.65 11.33 -4.84
CA PHE A 98 -12.64 10.31 -5.12
C PHE A 98 -13.08 9.48 -6.33
N VAL A 99 -12.37 9.62 -7.44
CA VAL A 99 -12.72 9.00 -8.72
C VAL A 99 -11.64 7.99 -9.10
N GLU A 100 -11.98 6.70 -8.97
CA GLU A 100 -11.08 5.60 -9.30
C GLU A 100 -10.71 5.57 -10.79
N TYR A 101 -9.59 4.94 -11.10
CA TYR A 101 -9.17 4.66 -12.46
C TYR A 101 -10.26 3.89 -13.21
N GLY A 102 -10.62 4.39 -14.39
CA GLY A 102 -11.66 3.76 -15.22
C GLY A 102 -13.09 3.98 -14.72
N ALA A 103 -13.32 4.90 -13.78
CA ALA A 103 -14.66 5.18 -13.25
C ALA A 103 -15.67 5.69 -14.29
N ALA A 104 -15.20 6.42 -15.32
CA ALA A 104 -16.04 6.94 -16.39
C ALA A 104 -15.26 7.05 -17.71
N GLU A 105 -15.96 6.97 -18.85
CA GLU A 105 -15.35 7.23 -20.17
C GLU A 105 -14.93 8.69 -20.33
N THR A 106 -15.65 9.61 -19.67
CA THR A 106 -15.35 11.05 -19.69
C THR A 106 -15.67 11.65 -18.33
N LEU A 107 -14.65 12.29 -17.75
CA LEU A 107 -14.77 13.10 -16.55
C LEU A 107 -14.74 14.58 -16.92
N SER A 108 -15.66 15.37 -16.37
CA SER A 108 -15.61 16.82 -16.44
C SER A 108 -15.72 17.41 -15.04
N THR A 109 -14.84 18.33 -14.72
CA THR A 109 -14.76 18.98 -13.41
C THR A 109 -14.92 20.48 -13.61
N VAL A 110 -15.98 21.04 -13.06
CA VAL A 110 -16.34 22.44 -13.22
C VAL A 110 -16.37 23.08 -11.85
N GLY A 111 -15.57 24.13 -11.64
CA GLY A 111 -15.62 24.92 -10.40
C GLY A 111 -14.95 24.26 -9.19
N ALA A 112 -14.17 23.20 -9.37
CA ALA A 112 -13.39 22.62 -8.27
C ALA A 112 -12.39 23.62 -7.70
N GLU A 113 -12.22 23.67 -6.38
CA GLU A 113 -11.16 24.49 -5.77
C GLU A 113 -9.79 23.90 -6.07
N GLN A 114 -9.67 22.57 -6.02
CA GLN A 114 -8.45 21.85 -6.38
C GLN A 114 -8.72 20.48 -7.02
N VAL A 115 -7.89 20.12 -8.00
CA VAL A 115 -7.89 18.80 -8.63
C VAL A 115 -6.51 18.17 -8.49
N PHE A 116 -6.45 16.97 -7.93
CA PHE A 116 -5.27 16.13 -7.80
C PHE A 116 -5.35 15.00 -8.82
N HIS A 117 -4.40 14.98 -9.75
CA HIS A 117 -4.31 13.99 -10.81
C HIS A 117 -2.84 13.66 -11.10
N ASP A 118 -2.52 12.37 -11.12
CA ASP A 118 -1.23 11.84 -11.58
C ASP A 118 -1.40 11.11 -12.92
N ASP A 119 -0.74 11.62 -13.97
CA ASP A 119 -0.76 11.04 -15.32
C ASP A 119 -0.14 9.63 -15.38
N ALA A 120 0.62 9.22 -14.36
CA ALA A 120 1.19 7.86 -14.25
C ALA A 120 0.18 6.83 -13.73
N ALA A 121 -1.01 7.26 -13.31
CA ALA A 121 -2.02 6.39 -12.73
C ALA A 121 -2.64 5.44 -13.76
N ALA A 122 -2.06 4.24 -13.84
CA ALA A 122 -2.60 3.11 -14.57
C ALA A 122 -2.36 1.85 -13.72
N PRO A 123 -3.28 1.49 -12.81
CA PRO A 123 -3.18 0.22 -12.10
C PRO A 123 -3.15 -0.94 -13.09
N THR A 124 -2.59 -2.07 -12.67
CA THR A 124 -2.37 -3.22 -13.57
C THR A 124 -3.68 -3.82 -14.11
N ARG A 125 -4.80 -3.58 -13.42
CA ARG A 125 -6.17 -3.97 -13.77
C ARG A 125 -7.19 -2.98 -13.19
N SER A 126 -8.46 -3.15 -13.55
CA SER A 126 -9.57 -2.43 -12.93
C SER A 126 -9.64 -2.74 -11.42
N PRO A 127 -9.78 -1.73 -10.54
CA PRO A 127 -10.01 -1.92 -9.10
C PRO A 127 -11.14 -2.88 -8.73
N GLU A 128 -12.16 -3.05 -9.60
CA GLU A 128 -13.26 -4.00 -9.40
C GLU A 128 -12.85 -5.47 -9.65
N ASP A 129 -11.79 -5.71 -10.43
CA ASP A 129 -11.31 -7.05 -10.78
C ASP A 129 -10.40 -7.68 -9.72
N TYR A 130 -10.01 -6.91 -8.69
CA TYR A 130 -9.17 -7.42 -7.62
C TYR A 130 -9.90 -8.44 -6.74
N GLU A 131 -9.16 -9.44 -6.26
CA GLU A 131 -9.72 -10.54 -5.46
C GLU A 131 -10.41 -10.05 -4.17
N VAL A 132 -9.93 -8.92 -3.65
CA VAL A 132 -10.42 -8.32 -2.41
C VAL A 132 -10.80 -6.88 -2.69
N SER A 133 -12.05 -6.54 -2.40
CA SER A 133 -12.53 -5.18 -2.39
C SER A 133 -13.24 -4.88 -1.07
N VAL A 134 -12.89 -3.74 -0.46
CA VAL A 134 -13.53 -3.22 0.74
C VAL A 134 -14.10 -1.85 0.41
N SER A 135 -15.39 -1.64 0.69
CA SER A 135 -16.00 -0.34 0.44
C SER A 135 -16.97 0.10 1.54
N GLY A 136 -16.91 1.38 1.89
CA GLY A 136 -17.80 2.03 2.85
C GLY A 136 -17.05 2.86 3.91
N TRP A 137 -17.71 3.07 5.04
CA TRP A 137 -17.14 3.71 6.22
C TRP A 137 -16.78 2.71 7.32
N GLN A 138 -15.60 2.87 7.94
CA GLN A 138 -15.16 2.10 9.12
C GLN A 138 -15.33 0.58 8.97
N ARG A 139 -14.97 0.05 7.80
CA ARG A 139 -14.98 -1.40 7.55
C ARG A 139 -13.62 -1.99 7.86
N THR A 140 -13.62 -3.11 8.58
CA THR A 140 -12.42 -3.92 8.80
C THR A 140 -12.50 -5.21 8.00
N ARG A 141 -11.39 -5.62 7.37
CA ARG A 141 -11.29 -6.88 6.62
C ARG A 141 -9.92 -7.52 6.81
N ASP A 142 -9.92 -8.84 7.04
CA ASP A 142 -8.73 -9.67 7.01
C ASP A 142 -8.78 -10.61 5.80
N VAL A 143 -7.65 -10.74 5.10
CA VAL A 143 -7.48 -11.67 3.98
C VAL A 143 -6.12 -12.36 4.06
N ARG A 144 -6.04 -13.55 3.46
CA ARG A 144 -4.84 -14.35 3.41
C ARG A 144 -4.47 -14.66 1.96
N ASP A 145 -3.22 -14.37 1.60
CA ASP A 145 -2.60 -14.72 0.32
C ASP A 145 -3.45 -14.37 -0.94
N PRO A 146 -3.90 -13.11 -1.10
CA PRO A 146 -4.56 -12.69 -2.34
C PRO A 146 -3.58 -12.78 -3.51
N ARG A 147 -4.10 -13.02 -4.73
CA ARG A 147 -3.27 -13.28 -5.91
C ARG A 147 -3.17 -12.11 -6.88
N ASP A 148 -4.24 -11.37 -7.03
CA ASP A 148 -4.41 -10.44 -8.14
C ASP A 148 -4.40 -8.96 -7.71
N GLY A 149 -4.48 -8.68 -6.40
CA GLY A 149 -4.48 -7.34 -5.82
C GLY A 149 -5.58 -7.13 -4.79
N VAL A 150 -5.62 -5.92 -4.21
CA VAL A 150 -6.64 -5.49 -3.24
C VAL A 150 -7.07 -4.05 -3.54
N SER A 151 -8.37 -3.76 -3.43
CA SER A 151 -8.93 -2.39 -3.48
C SER A 151 -9.63 -2.03 -2.17
N ILE A 152 -9.47 -0.77 -1.76
CA ILE A 152 -10.20 -0.18 -0.65
C ILE A 152 -10.77 1.17 -1.08
N ARG A 153 -12.06 1.39 -0.80
CA ARG A 153 -12.80 2.60 -1.22
C ARG A 153 -13.68 3.14 -0.11
N GLY A 154 -13.46 4.38 0.32
CA GLY A 154 -14.31 5.02 1.32
C GLY A 154 -13.50 5.72 2.41
N GLY A 155 -14.11 5.92 3.56
CA GLY A 155 -13.49 6.58 4.70
C GLY A 155 -13.14 5.61 5.84
N ARG A 156 -11.92 5.73 6.37
CA ARG A 156 -11.47 5.05 7.61
C ARG A 156 -11.63 3.53 7.60
N ASN A 157 -11.42 2.88 6.46
CA ASN A 157 -11.44 1.42 6.39
C ASN A 157 -10.08 0.83 6.77
N GLU A 158 -10.08 -0.41 7.25
CA GLU A 158 -8.91 -1.17 7.65
C GLU A 158 -8.84 -2.49 6.88
N LEU A 159 -7.69 -2.77 6.26
CA LEU A 159 -7.43 -4.03 5.55
C LEU A 159 -6.12 -4.66 6.02
N THR A 160 -6.18 -5.90 6.51
CA THR A 160 -4.97 -6.69 6.82
C THR A 160 -4.84 -7.85 5.83
N VAL A 161 -3.70 -7.89 5.12
CA VAL A 161 -3.29 -8.99 4.25
C VAL A 161 -2.22 -9.80 4.97
N THR A 162 -2.42 -11.11 5.08
CA THR A 162 -1.49 -12.04 5.73
C THR A 162 -0.97 -13.08 4.75
N ASP A 163 0.26 -13.57 4.98
CA ASP A 163 0.90 -14.61 4.17
C ASP A 163 0.89 -14.33 2.66
N ALA A 164 1.07 -13.08 2.22
CA ALA A 164 1.18 -12.78 0.79
C ALA A 164 2.40 -13.49 0.19
N ARG A 165 2.19 -14.18 -0.95
CA ARG A 165 3.24 -14.89 -1.70
C ARG A 165 3.34 -14.46 -3.16
N HIS A 166 2.50 -13.52 -3.56
CA HIS A 166 2.36 -13.03 -4.93
C HIS A 166 2.51 -11.53 -4.93
N ASP A 167 3.11 -10.97 -5.98
CA ASP A 167 3.19 -9.52 -6.16
C ASP A 167 1.77 -8.93 -6.19
N LEU A 168 1.57 -7.83 -5.46
CA LEU A 168 0.24 -7.25 -5.26
C LEU A 168 0.18 -5.82 -5.80
N THR A 169 -0.92 -5.51 -6.49
CA THR A 169 -1.36 -4.13 -6.65
C THR A 169 -2.33 -3.79 -5.52
N VAL A 170 -2.11 -2.65 -4.87
CA VAL A 170 -2.94 -2.10 -3.81
C VAL A 170 -3.53 -0.79 -4.32
N TYR A 171 -4.85 -0.70 -4.36
CA TYR A 171 -5.55 0.49 -4.85
C TYR A 171 -6.37 1.11 -3.72
N VAL A 172 -6.09 2.37 -3.40
CA VAL A 172 -6.64 3.05 -2.23
C VAL A 172 -7.37 4.31 -2.68
N ALA A 173 -8.69 4.30 -2.56
CA ALA A 173 -9.54 5.43 -2.92
C ALA A 173 -10.31 5.96 -1.70
N GLY A 174 -10.23 7.26 -1.42
CA GLY A 174 -10.90 7.88 -0.28
C GLY A 174 -9.91 8.40 0.77
N TRP A 175 -10.32 8.36 2.04
CA TRP A 175 -9.54 9.01 3.09
C TRP A 175 -9.40 8.21 4.38
N GLY A 176 -8.28 8.40 5.06
CA GLY A 176 -8.04 7.80 6.37
C GLY A 176 -7.99 6.27 6.36
N ASN A 177 -7.83 5.63 5.19
CA ASN A 177 -7.80 4.17 5.11
C ASN A 177 -6.45 3.63 5.57
N GLU A 178 -6.47 2.51 6.28
CA GLU A 178 -5.27 1.84 6.80
C GLU A 178 -5.15 0.43 6.23
N ILE A 179 -3.97 0.10 5.69
CA ILE A 179 -3.69 -1.20 5.10
C ILE A 179 -2.39 -1.75 5.68
N ARG A 180 -2.41 -3.01 6.14
CA ARG A 180 -1.23 -3.74 6.59
C ARG A 180 -1.01 -4.98 5.74
N ILE A 181 0.19 -5.14 5.17
CA ILE A 181 0.51 -6.28 4.29
C ILE A 181 1.70 -7.06 4.81
N GLU A 182 1.46 -8.30 5.24
CA GLU A 182 2.48 -9.26 5.64
C GLU A 182 2.69 -10.30 4.54
N GLY A 183 3.96 -10.56 4.21
CA GLY A 183 4.33 -11.52 3.18
C GLY A 183 5.81 -11.87 3.21
N GLN A 184 6.26 -12.65 2.23
CA GLN A 184 7.67 -13.02 2.07
C GLN A 184 8.11 -12.90 0.62
N ALA A 185 9.13 -12.07 0.36
CA ALA A 185 9.70 -11.86 -0.96
C ALA A 185 8.64 -11.46 -2.00
N VAL A 186 7.80 -10.51 -1.62
CA VAL A 186 6.69 -9.96 -2.42
C VAL A 186 6.97 -8.51 -2.77
N GLU A 187 6.68 -8.12 -4.01
CA GLU A 187 6.63 -6.72 -4.42
C GLU A 187 5.19 -6.18 -4.35
N VAL A 188 5.03 -5.01 -3.74
CA VAL A 188 3.76 -4.31 -3.63
C VAL A 188 3.85 -2.97 -4.36
N THR A 189 2.90 -2.73 -5.27
CA THR A 189 2.72 -1.43 -5.91
C THR A 189 1.44 -0.79 -5.41
N VAL A 190 1.54 0.39 -4.81
CA VAL A 190 0.42 1.12 -4.21
C VAL A 190 0.01 2.29 -5.10
N TYR A 191 -1.29 2.44 -5.32
CA TYR A 191 -1.90 3.58 -6.01
C TYR A 191 -2.85 4.28 -5.06
N PHE A 192 -2.67 5.59 -4.89
CA PHE A 192 -3.49 6.42 -4.02
C PHE A 192 -4.37 7.39 -4.83
N VAL A 193 -5.65 7.44 -4.50
CA VAL A 193 -6.63 8.42 -4.95
C VAL A 193 -7.33 9.00 -3.72
N GLY A 194 -6.77 10.05 -3.14
CA GLY A 194 -7.31 10.65 -1.93
C GLY A 194 -6.25 11.10 -0.94
N ARG A 195 -6.60 11.15 0.34
CA ARG A 195 -5.77 11.78 1.38
C ARG A 195 -5.75 11.03 2.70
N ASP A 196 -4.74 11.29 3.51
CA ASP A 196 -4.60 10.72 4.85
C ASP A 196 -4.62 9.17 4.88
N ASN A 197 -4.30 8.50 3.76
CA ASN A 197 -4.29 7.04 3.71
C ASN A 197 -2.92 6.49 4.10
N ARG A 198 -2.89 5.33 4.73
CA ARG A 198 -1.66 4.70 5.20
C ARG A 198 -1.58 3.25 4.74
N VAL A 199 -0.52 2.92 4.02
CA VAL A 199 -0.15 1.54 3.70
C VAL A 199 1.14 1.20 4.41
N SER A 200 1.12 0.11 5.18
CA SER A 200 2.26 -0.40 5.91
C SER A 200 2.57 -1.83 5.46
N VAL A 201 3.83 -2.13 5.21
CA VAL A 201 4.27 -3.45 4.75
C VAL A 201 5.27 -4.07 5.71
N GLY A 202 5.25 -5.40 5.80
CA GLY A 202 6.15 -6.15 6.65
C GLY A 202 7.61 -6.11 6.16
N PRO A 203 8.55 -6.52 7.01
CA PRO A 203 10.00 -6.37 6.75
C PRO A 203 10.53 -7.19 5.56
N TYR A 204 9.72 -8.11 5.04
CA TYR A 204 10.08 -8.98 3.91
C TYR A 204 9.28 -8.67 2.65
N VAL A 205 8.62 -7.51 2.62
CA VAL A 205 7.83 -7.00 1.50
C VAL A 205 8.49 -5.73 1.01
N THR A 206 8.75 -5.65 -0.30
CA THR A 206 9.22 -4.41 -0.91
C THR A 206 8.01 -3.66 -1.45
N ALA A 207 7.84 -2.39 -1.09
CA ALA A 207 6.72 -1.60 -1.55
C ALA A 207 7.17 -0.33 -2.28
N THR A 208 6.39 0.05 -3.29
CA THR A 208 6.59 1.26 -4.08
C THR A 208 5.25 1.94 -4.34
N THR A 209 5.25 3.28 -4.38
CA THR A 209 4.12 4.06 -4.86
C THR A 209 4.16 4.10 -6.38
N GLY A 210 3.13 3.58 -7.04
CA GLY A 210 2.98 3.61 -8.49
C GLY A 210 2.53 4.97 -9.01
N ALA A 211 1.48 5.53 -8.39
CA ALA A 211 0.97 6.87 -8.65
C ALA A 211 0.25 7.42 -7.41
N GLU A 212 0.18 8.74 -7.29
CA GLU A 212 -0.51 9.43 -6.20
C GLU A 212 -1.33 10.62 -6.71
N SER A 213 -2.64 10.42 -6.80
CA SER A 213 -3.64 11.47 -7.05
C SER A 213 -4.18 11.97 -5.72
N GLY A 214 -3.35 12.69 -4.96
CA GLY A 214 -3.72 13.25 -3.66
C GLY A 214 -2.57 13.78 -2.83
N PHE A 215 -2.73 13.77 -1.50
CA PHE A 215 -1.74 14.29 -0.55
C PHE A 215 -1.86 13.64 0.83
N ASP A 216 -0.81 13.77 1.64
CA ASP A 216 -0.73 13.21 3.00
C ASP A 216 -1.01 11.68 3.05
N ASN A 217 -0.66 10.96 1.98
CA ASN A 217 -0.66 9.50 1.97
C ASN A 217 0.72 8.96 2.38
N ASP A 218 0.73 7.92 3.20
CA ASP A 218 1.93 7.29 3.72
C ASP A 218 2.10 5.87 3.17
N LEU A 219 3.31 5.56 2.70
CA LEU A 219 3.77 4.20 2.46
C LEU A 219 4.97 3.90 3.38
N GLU A 220 4.77 3.02 4.35
CA GLU A 220 5.77 2.65 5.35
C GLU A 220 6.17 1.18 5.21
N SER A 221 7.44 0.88 5.46
CA SER A 221 7.98 -0.48 5.53
C SER A 221 8.54 -0.72 6.92
N ASP A 222 8.16 -1.84 7.53
CA ASP A 222 8.73 -2.27 8.81
C ASP A 222 10.23 -2.58 8.65
N PRO A 223 11.07 -2.21 9.63
CA PRO A 223 12.50 -2.48 9.56
C PRO A 223 12.76 -3.98 9.61
N LEU A 224 13.77 -4.44 8.87
CA LEU A 224 14.22 -5.82 8.89
C LEU A 224 14.64 -6.22 10.32
N PRO A 225 14.11 -7.32 10.90
CA PRO A 225 14.55 -7.76 12.21
C PRO A 225 15.99 -8.32 12.12
N PRO A 226 16.90 -8.00 13.08
CA PRO A 226 18.27 -8.51 13.08
C PRO A 226 18.38 -10.04 12.99
N GLU A 227 17.40 -10.76 13.54
CA GLU A 227 17.31 -12.22 13.50
C GLU A 227 17.23 -12.75 12.06
N ALA A 228 16.71 -11.96 11.11
CA ALA A 228 16.66 -12.32 9.70
C ALA A 228 18.06 -12.53 9.09
N LEU A 229 19.09 -11.89 9.65
CA LEU A 229 20.47 -11.99 9.17
C LEU A 229 21.27 -13.09 9.88
N VAL A 230 20.71 -13.74 10.91
CA VAL A 230 21.39 -14.77 11.69
C VAL A 230 21.28 -16.13 10.99
N GLU A 231 22.39 -16.62 10.44
CA GLU A 231 22.47 -17.98 9.87
C GLU A 231 22.61 -19.05 10.94
N GLN A 232 23.38 -18.77 12.00
CA GLN A 232 23.68 -19.71 13.05
C GLN A 232 23.75 -19.01 14.40
N THR A 233 22.85 -19.39 15.30
CA THR A 233 22.82 -18.90 16.68
C THR A 233 23.93 -19.54 17.53
N GLU A 234 24.21 -18.95 18.70
CA GLU A 234 25.18 -19.52 19.66
C GLU A 234 24.78 -20.96 20.06
N ALA A 235 23.49 -21.20 20.29
CA ALA A 235 22.98 -22.51 20.69
C ALA A 235 23.22 -23.57 19.60
N GLU A 236 22.91 -23.24 18.34
CA GLU A 236 23.12 -24.12 17.19
C GLU A 236 24.60 -24.37 16.91
N ALA A 237 25.46 -23.35 17.09
CA ALA A 237 26.89 -23.52 16.96
C ALA A 237 27.48 -24.47 18.01
N TYR A 238 26.82 -24.60 19.17
CA TYR A 238 27.26 -25.49 20.23
C TYR A 238 26.67 -26.89 20.11
N GLU A 239 25.51 -27.00 19.47
CA GLU A 239 24.88 -28.27 19.15
C GLU A 239 25.81 -29.14 18.28
N GLY A 240 25.96 -30.41 18.66
CA GLY A 240 26.89 -31.34 18.00
C GLY A 240 28.33 -31.35 18.54
N ASN A 241 28.76 -30.34 19.29
CA ASN A 241 30.10 -30.30 19.90
C ASN A 241 30.12 -31.05 21.25
N LEU A 242 29.99 -32.38 21.20
CA LEU A 242 29.82 -33.23 22.39
C LEU A 242 31.07 -33.35 23.28
N PHE A 243 32.26 -33.39 22.70
CA PHE A 243 33.50 -33.49 23.47
C PHE A 243 34.70 -32.96 22.66
N GLY A 244 35.62 -32.29 23.34
CA GLY A 244 36.89 -31.86 22.75
C GLY A 244 36.95 -30.37 22.47
N ARG A 245 38.12 -29.92 21.97
CA ARG A 245 38.34 -28.52 21.61
C ARG A 245 37.81 -28.25 20.20
N HIS A 246 36.90 -27.29 20.09
CA HIS A 246 36.29 -26.88 18.84
C HIS A 246 36.35 -25.37 18.70
N LYS A 247 36.47 -24.93 17.45
CA LYS A 247 36.38 -23.53 17.07
C LYS A 247 35.05 -23.34 16.35
N VAL A 248 34.19 -22.51 16.91
CA VAL A 248 32.82 -22.30 16.44
C VAL A 248 32.60 -20.83 16.11
N THR A 249 31.71 -20.57 15.16
CA THR A 249 31.28 -19.24 14.73
C THR A 249 29.77 -19.17 14.89
N TYR A 250 29.26 -18.03 15.33
CA TYR A 250 27.82 -17.79 15.47
C TYR A 250 27.53 -16.29 15.33
N GLN A 251 26.29 -15.93 15.08
CA GLN A 251 25.82 -14.55 15.05
C GLN A 251 24.83 -14.28 16.20
N GLU A 252 24.82 -13.04 16.67
CA GLU A 252 23.85 -12.52 17.64
C GLU A 252 23.33 -11.17 17.16
N PRO A 253 22.04 -10.86 17.38
CA PRO A 253 21.49 -9.51 17.17
C PRO A 253 22.29 -8.44 17.91
N ALA A 254 22.56 -7.32 17.23
CA ALA A 254 23.09 -6.10 17.82
C ALA A 254 22.02 -5.01 17.78
N SER A 255 20.88 -5.26 18.45
CA SER A 255 19.68 -4.44 18.41
C SER A 255 19.83 -3.03 18.99
N ASP A 256 20.97 -2.72 19.62
CA ASP A 256 21.34 -1.38 20.10
C ASP A 256 21.95 -0.49 18.99
N ARG A 257 22.01 -0.98 17.75
CA ARG A 257 22.72 -0.33 16.64
C ARG A 257 21.79 -0.03 15.47
N GLU A 258 21.71 1.25 15.13
CA GLU A 258 21.03 1.78 13.93
C GLU A 258 22.02 2.04 12.76
N TRP A 259 23.29 1.70 12.98
CA TRP A 259 24.39 1.95 12.04
C TRP A 259 25.40 0.81 12.11
N CYS A 260 25.83 0.32 10.94
CA CYS A 260 26.75 -0.80 10.84
C CYS A 260 28.23 -0.37 10.92
N PRO A 261 28.99 -0.78 11.95
CA PRO A 261 30.40 -0.43 12.09
C PRO A 261 31.33 -0.97 11.02
N ASN A 262 30.89 -1.95 10.23
CA ASN A 262 31.72 -2.61 9.23
C ASN A 262 31.68 -1.89 7.88
N CYS A 263 30.49 -1.65 7.32
CA CYS A 263 30.36 -0.93 6.04
C CYS A 263 30.18 0.58 6.21
N GLY A 264 29.77 1.04 7.39
CA GLY A 264 29.57 2.43 7.70
C GLY A 264 28.25 3.04 7.22
N GLU A 265 27.26 2.20 6.89
CA GLU A 265 25.92 2.60 6.46
C GLU A 265 24.90 2.50 7.61
N SER A 266 23.86 3.34 7.55
CA SER A 266 22.63 3.12 8.34
C SER A 266 22.02 1.79 7.93
N ALA A 267 21.49 1.05 8.89
CA ALA A 267 20.97 -0.29 8.66
C ALA A 267 19.76 -0.54 9.54
N ASP A 268 18.75 -1.21 8.99
CA ASP A 268 17.58 -1.72 9.67
C ASP A 268 17.94 -2.88 10.61
N ALA A 269 18.91 -3.71 10.21
CA ALA A 269 19.32 -4.90 10.93
C ALA A 269 20.84 -4.98 11.09
N VAL A 270 21.33 -4.99 12.34
CA VAL A 270 22.75 -5.22 12.63
C VAL A 270 22.92 -6.49 13.47
N ILE A 271 23.86 -7.33 13.06
CA ILE A 271 24.30 -8.54 13.79
C ILE A 271 25.79 -8.48 14.09
N THR A 272 26.22 -9.26 15.06
CA THR A 272 27.65 -9.47 15.37
C THR A 272 28.03 -10.92 15.14
N ARG A 273 28.91 -11.19 14.18
CA ARG A 273 29.57 -12.47 14.00
C ARG A 273 30.67 -12.66 15.04
N LYS A 274 30.50 -13.64 15.90
CA LYS A 274 31.45 -14.02 16.95
C LYS A 274 32.13 -15.33 16.62
N GLN A 275 33.34 -15.48 17.14
CA GLN A 275 34.12 -16.70 17.01
C GLN A 275 34.61 -17.11 18.40
N ARG A 276 34.44 -18.39 18.75
CA ARG A 276 34.87 -18.94 20.04
C ARG A 276 35.65 -20.22 19.84
N ASP A 277 36.84 -20.30 20.42
CA ASP A 277 37.61 -21.53 20.55
C ASP A 277 37.49 -22.02 21.98
N ALA A 278 36.83 -23.15 22.19
CA ALA A 278 36.59 -23.68 23.52
C ALA A 278 36.68 -25.21 23.56
N PHE A 279 36.98 -25.73 24.75
CA PHE A 279 36.75 -27.13 25.06
C PHE A 279 35.27 -27.32 25.40
N PHE A 280 34.61 -28.19 24.67
CA PHE A 280 33.21 -28.52 24.86
C PHE A 280 33.03 -29.86 25.57
N LEU A 281 31.98 -29.93 26.39
CA LEU A 281 31.48 -31.14 27.01
C LEU A 281 29.95 -31.10 26.94
N PHE A 282 29.35 -32.07 26.24
CA PHE A 282 27.92 -32.15 25.95
C PHE A 282 27.32 -30.86 25.38
N GLY A 283 27.98 -30.26 24.38
CA GLY A 283 27.52 -29.02 23.74
C GLY A 283 27.60 -27.80 24.64
N LYS A 284 28.35 -27.85 25.75
CA LYS A 284 28.61 -26.69 26.60
C LYS A 284 30.09 -26.36 26.61
N PRO A 285 30.47 -25.10 26.34
CA PRO A 285 31.86 -24.69 26.48
C PRO A 285 32.23 -24.69 27.97
N ILE A 286 33.16 -25.57 28.37
CA ILE A 286 33.66 -25.67 29.76
C ILE A 286 34.97 -24.90 29.96
N ARG A 287 35.68 -24.59 28.88
CA ARG A 287 36.89 -23.75 28.92
C ARG A 287 37.06 -23.03 27.59
N THR A 288 37.04 -21.70 27.61
CA THR A 288 37.36 -20.87 26.45
C THR A 288 38.87 -20.63 26.37
N TYR A 289 39.45 -20.80 25.20
CA TYR A 289 40.85 -20.52 24.90
C TYR A 289 41.02 -19.19 24.19
N ASP A 290 40.10 -18.88 23.28
CA ASP A 290 40.09 -17.65 22.50
C ASP A 290 38.64 -17.24 22.19
N SER A 291 38.42 -15.93 22.15
CA SER A 291 37.17 -15.31 21.77
C SER A 291 37.51 -14.07 20.96
N GLY A 292 37.16 -14.08 19.68
CA GLY A 292 37.41 -12.92 18.82
C GLY A 292 36.51 -11.75 19.20
N ASP A 293 37.03 -10.53 19.05
CA ASP A 293 36.21 -9.33 18.99
C ASP A 293 35.26 -9.51 17.79
N GLY A 294 33.96 -9.47 18.06
CA GLY A 294 32.96 -9.79 17.04
C GLY A 294 33.05 -8.85 15.83
N ALA A 295 32.81 -9.37 14.65
CA ALA A 295 32.69 -8.57 13.43
C ALA A 295 31.22 -8.18 13.24
N PHE A 296 30.95 -6.89 13.04
CA PHE A 296 29.59 -6.43 12.76
C PHE A 296 29.22 -6.67 11.31
N GLU A 297 27.96 -7.02 11.06
CA GLU A 297 27.38 -7.19 9.73
C GLU A 297 25.96 -6.60 9.73
N CYS A 298 25.49 -6.19 8.55
CA CYS A 298 24.12 -5.71 8.34
C CYS A 298 23.60 -6.22 6.99
N GLU A 299 22.35 -5.92 6.66
CA GLU A 299 21.69 -6.30 5.40
C GLU A 299 22.43 -5.81 4.14
N HIS A 300 23.30 -4.81 4.25
CA HIS A 300 24.09 -4.31 3.12
C HIS A 300 25.46 -4.99 2.95
N CYS A 301 25.99 -5.68 3.97
CA CYS A 301 27.33 -6.27 3.91
C CYS A 301 27.43 -7.73 4.36
N THR A 302 26.37 -8.28 4.93
CA THR A 302 26.36 -9.69 5.30
C THR A 302 26.23 -10.56 4.05
N PRO A 303 27.06 -11.62 3.90
CA PRO A 303 26.94 -12.56 2.79
C PRO A 303 25.57 -13.23 2.67
N VAL A 304 24.78 -13.24 3.75
CA VAL A 304 23.40 -13.76 3.77
C VAL A 304 22.49 -12.95 2.86
N ALA A 305 22.64 -11.63 2.88
CA ALA A 305 21.77 -10.70 2.19
C ALA A 305 22.32 -10.37 0.79
N VAL A 306 23.63 -10.11 0.65
CA VAL A 306 24.24 -9.71 -0.63
C VAL A 306 24.80 -10.88 -1.45
N GLY A 307 24.78 -12.09 -0.90
CA GLY A 307 25.44 -13.26 -1.49
C GLY A 307 26.96 -13.28 -1.29
N PRO A 308 27.63 -14.40 -1.59
CA PRO A 308 29.08 -14.49 -1.47
C PRO A 308 29.76 -13.58 -2.49
N VAL A 309 30.46 -12.55 -2.01
CA VAL A 309 31.31 -11.70 -2.84
C VAL A 309 32.55 -12.49 -3.24
N GLU A 310 32.49 -13.16 -4.40
CA GLU A 310 33.66 -13.78 -4.99
C GLU A 310 34.35 -12.82 -5.96
N LEU A 311 35.62 -12.49 -5.67
CA LEU A 311 36.47 -11.86 -6.65
C LEU A 311 36.56 -12.77 -7.89
N SER A 312 36.33 -12.20 -9.07
CA SER A 312 36.56 -12.89 -10.32
C SER A 312 38.03 -13.32 -10.44
N PRO A 313 38.34 -14.35 -11.24
CA PRO A 313 39.74 -14.75 -11.48
C PRO A 313 40.62 -13.60 -11.97
N GLU A 314 40.04 -12.66 -12.73
CA GLU A 314 40.73 -11.47 -13.23
C GLU A 314 41.00 -10.44 -12.12
N GLU A 315 40.06 -10.24 -11.19
CA GLU A 315 40.28 -9.38 -10.01
C GLU A 315 41.29 -9.99 -9.04
N ARG A 316 41.23 -11.31 -8.81
CA ARG A 316 42.24 -12.03 -8.00
C ARG A 316 43.63 -11.84 -8.58
N LYS A 317 43.78 -11.99 -9.90
CA LYS A 317 45.06 -11.79 -10.59
C LYS A 317 45.53 -10.33 -10.52
N ARG A 318 44.61 -9.36 -10.61
CA ARG A 318 44.92 -7.92 -10.52
C ARG A 318 45.39 -7.50 -9.13
N ILE A 319 44.84 -8.12 -8.08
CA ILE A 319 45.14 -7.78 -6.68
C ILE A 319 46.37 -8.55 -6.17
N LEU A 320 46.57 -9.80 -6.60
CA LEU A 320 47.62 -10.68 -6.08
C LEU A 320 48.90 -10.75 -6.94
N GLY A 321 48.86 -10.22 -8.17
CA GLY A 321 50.00 -10.21 -9.11
C GLY A 321 49.96 -11.37 -10.11
#